data_AF-A0A7S2BJP3-F1
#
_entry.id   AF-A0A7S2BJP3-F1
#
_cell.length_a   1.000
_cell.length_b   1.000
_cell.length_c   1.000
_cell.angle_alpha   90.00
_cell.angle_beta   90.00
_cell.angle_gamma   90.00
#
_symmetry.space_group_name_H-M   'P 1'
#
loop_
_entity.id
_entity.type
_entity.pdbx_description
1 polymer ?
#
loop_
_entity_poly.entity_id
_entity_poly.type
_entity_poly.pdbx_seq_one_letter_code
_entity_poly.pdbx_strand_id
1 'polypeptide(L)'
;GSSSGLGGGVAAAQGAQGAQECQVCFADVPETIVGCGHATACADCLTMYITSKINDADVLPWIPCPAPKCQSPITPDQIMVATAPLDVAAMACEQLAKNLVRLPDWSPCTQTSGCTGGVLVNSANENQRVKCLGCGVKMVAKRKKEEQDPEIAEMIRERKIRPCPKCRNMTMKEYGICNVINCDQCGIWWNWNSNETGRSSTELKNRARSMGTLWEPGELAFQQGLQQSDPEEFKSLLERNGMKFDPNYRRGTG
;
A
#
# COMPACT_ATOMS: atom_id res chain seq x y z
N GLY A 1 -30.78 -17.04 -25.20
CA GLY A 1 -31.64 -16.24 -24.32
C GLY A 1 -30.84 -15.83 -23.11
N SER A 2 -30.91 -14.55 -22.76
CA SER A 2 -30.46 -13.94 -21.49
C SER A 2 -28.97 -13.58 -21.40
N SER A 3 -28.63 -12.47 -22.05
CA SER A 3 -27.44 -11.64 -21.81
C SER A 3 -27.62 -10.81 -20.53
N SER A 4 -26.72 -10.98 -19.56
CA SER A 4 -26.69 -10.22 -18.31
C SER A 4 -25.85 -8.95 -18.51
N GLY A 5 -26.52 -7.80 -18.48
CA GLY A 5 -25.90 -6.48 -18.55
C GLY A 5 -25.20 -6.09 -17.25
N LEU A 6 -23.92 -5.75 -17.35
CA LEU A 6 -23.19 -5.05 -16.30
C LEU A 6 -23.29 -3.55 -16.58
N GLY A 7 -24.13 -2.87 -15.80
CA GLY A 7 -24.26 -1.42 -15.79
C GLY A 7 -23.06 -0.80 -15.07
N GLY A 8 -22.05 -0.38 -15.83
CA GLY A 8 -21.02 0.53 -15.37
C GLY A 8 -21.57 1.96 -15.39
N GLY A 9 -21.90 2.50 -14.22
CA GLY A 9 -22.24 3.91 -14.05
C GLY A 9 -21.00 4.78 -14.26
N VAL A 10 -20.78 5.21 -15.50
CA VAL A 10 -19.89 6.33 -15.81
C VAL A 10 -20.54 7.59 -15.26
N ALA A 11 -19.99 8.13 -14.18
CA ALA A 11 -20.30 9.47 -13.71
C ALA A 11 -19.99 10.44 -14.86
N ALA A 12 -21.03 11.03 -15.42
CA ALA A 12 -20.92 12.02 -16.47
C ALA A 12 -20.08 13.20 -15.96
N ALA A 13 -18.92 13.41 -16.58
CA ALA A 13 -18.14 14.63 -16.46
C ALA A 13 -19.05 15.79 -16.87
N GLN A 14 -19.56 16.53 -15.89
CA GLN A 14 -20.31 17.75 -16.12
C GLN A 14 -19.38 18.72 -16.86
N GLY A 15 -19.82 19.15 -18.04
CA GLY A 15 -19.01 19.84 -19.02
C GLY A 15 -18.27 21.04 -18.43
N ALA A 16 -16.97 21.07 -18.69
CA ALA A 16 -16.14 22.24 -18.49
C ALA A 16 -16.72 23.39 -19.34
N GLN A 17 -17.53 24.25 -18.72
CA GLN A 17 -17.72 25.61 -19.20
C GLN A 17 -16.34 26.26 -19.09
N GLY A 18 -15.61 26.32 -20.20
CA GLY A 18 -14.26 26.86 -20.24
C GLY A 18 -14.26 28.24 -19.61
N ALA A 19 -13.54 28.38 -18.50
CA ALA A 19 -13.30 29.68 -17.90
C ALA A 19 -12.66 30.56 -18.97
N GLN A 20 -13.28 31.70 -19.26
CA GLN A 20 -12.76 32.62 -20.28
C GLN A 20 -11.48 33.33 -19.82
N GLU A 21 -11.24 33.33 -18.51
CA GLU A 21 -10.13 34.02 -17.86
C GLU A 21 -9.53 33.14 -16.76
N CYS A 22 -8.22 33.29 -16.54
CA CYS A 22 -7.46 32.63 -15.50
C CYS A 22 -8.04 32.96 -14.12
N GLN A 23 -8.31 31.95 -13.28
CA GLN A 23 -8.87 32.15 -11.94
C GLN A 23 -7.84 32.65 -10.92
N VAL A 24 -6.57 32.75 -11.30
CA VAL A 24 -5.47 33.20 -10.44
C VAL A 24 -5.13 34.67 -10.72
N CYS A 25 -4.88 35.03 -11.98
CA CYS A 25 -4.50 36.40 -12.35
C CYS A 25 -5.64 37.23 -12.96
N PHE A 26 -6.76 36.61 -13.36
CA PHE A 26 -7.92 37.26 -14.00
C PHE A 26 -7.60 38.04 -15.28
N ALA A 27 -6.52 37.69 -15.99
CA ALA A 27 -6.09 38.42 -17.20
C ALA A 27 -5.99 37.52 -18.44
N ASP A 28 -5.35 36.37 -18.32
CA ASP A 28 -5.01 35.52 -19.47
C ASP A 28 -5.95 34.32 -19.62
N VAL A 29 -5.95 33.72 -20.81
CA VAL A 29 -6.70 32.49 -21.07
C VAL A 29 -6.08 31.32 -20.31
N PRO A 30 -6.85 30.55 -19.52
CA PRO A 30 -6.32 29.43 -18.77
C PRO A 30 -5.97 28.25 -19.67
N GLU A 31 -4.91 27.53 -19.30
CA GLU A 31 -4.53 26.28 -19.96
C GLU A 31 -5.32 25.11 -19.39
N THR A 32 -5.70 24.18 -20.25
CA THR A 32 -6.41 22.96 -19.84
C THR A 32 -5.43 21.93 -19.31
N ILE A 33 -5.63 21.47 -18.08
CA ILE A 33 -4.85 20.37 -17.49
C ILE A 33 -5.26 19.04 -18.13
N VAL A 34 -4.29 18.34 -18.72
CA VAL A 34 -4.51 17.04 -19.37
C VAL A 34 -4.87 16.02 -18.30
N GLY A 35 -5.90 15.22 -18.55
CA GLY A 35 -6.40 14.18 -17.63
C GLY A 35 -7.66 14.57 -16.87
N CYS A 36 -7.78 15.81 -16.40
CA CYS A 36 -9.00 16.28 -15.70
C CYS A 36 -9.80 17.35 -16.44
N GLY A 37 -9.21 18.03 -17.43
CA GLY A 37 -9.90 19.05 -18.24
C GLY A 37 -10.16 20.38 -17.53
N HIS A 38 -9.66 20.57 -16.30
CA HIS A 38 -9.76 21.86 -15.61
C HIS A 38 -8.88 22.90 -16.28
N ALA A 39 -9.42 24.10 -16.48
CA ALA A 39 -8.70 25.27 -16.99
C ALA A 39 -8.77 26.40 -15.95
N THR A 40 -7.94 26.33 -14.91
CA THR A 40 -7.99 27.27 -13.77
C THR A 40 -6.85 28.27 -13.75
N ALA A 41 -5.73 27.99 -14.43
CA ALA A 41 -4.54 28.83 -14.42
C ALA A 41 -4.04 29.05 -15.86
N CYS A 42 -3.60 30.27 -16.19
CA CYS A 42 -2.83 30.54 -17.40
C CYS A 42 -1.42 29.96 -17.29
N ALA A 43 -0.65 29.99 -18.39
CA ALA A 43 0.70 29.44 -18.46
C ALA A 43 1.63 29.97 -17.34
N ASP A 44 1.63 31.29 -17.09
CA ASP A 44 2.50 31.91 -16.08
C ASP A 44 2.09 31.51 -14.65
N CYS A 45 0.80 31.51 -14.36
CA CYS A 45 0.29 31.06 -13.06
C CYS A 45 0.52 29.57 -12.83
N LEU A 46 0.43 28.75 -13.89
CA LEU A 46 0.75 27.32 -13.84
C LEU A 46 2.24 27.09 -13.58
N THR A 47 3.11 27.86 -14.27
CA THR A 47 4.56 27.88 -14.04
C THR A 47 4.88 28.18 -12.58
N MET A 48 4.35 29.29 -12.05
CA MET A 48 4.55 29.69 -10.65
C MET A 48 4.05 28.63 -9.66
N TYR A 49 2.90 28.03 -9.93
CA TYR A 49 2.36 26.95 -9.11
C TYR A 49 3.31 25.75 -9.08
N ILE A 50 3.73 25.24 -10.24
CA ILE A 50 4.61 24.07 -10.33
C ILE A 50 5.97 24.37 -9.69
N THR A 51 6.59 25.51 -10.01
CA THR A 51 7.88 25.91 -9.42
C THR A 51 7.79 26.06 -7.90
N SER A 52 6.68 26.59 -7.35
CA SER A 52 6.49 26.65 -5.90
C SER A 52 6.44 25.26 -5.26
N LYS A 53 5.73 24.30 -5.88
CA LYS A 53 5.68 22.91 -5.42
C LYS A 53 7.04 22.22 -5.46
N ILE A 54 7.85 22.51 -6.48
CA ILE A 54 9.22 22.00 -6.58
C ILE A 54 10.10 22.59 -5.48
N ASN A 55 10.05 23.92 -5.26
CA ASN A 55 10.84 24.60 -4.24
C ASN A 55 10.49 24.17 -2.81
N ASP A 56 9.19 23.91 -2.56
CA ASP A 56 8.70 23.41 -1.28
C ASP A 56 8.95 21.89 -1.10
N ALA A 57 9.59 21.24 -2.08
CA ALA A 57 9.75 19.80 -2.17
C ALA A 57 8.42 19.02 -2.12
N ASP A 58 7.28 19.65 -2.42
CA ASP A 58 5.95 19.05 -2.42
C ASP A 58 5.61 18.41 -3.78
N VAL A 59 6.41 17.40 -4.16
CA VAL A 59 6.36 16.74 -5.47
C VAL A 59 5.90 15.29 -5.41
N LEU A 60 5.43 14.81 -4.24
CA LEU A 60 4.98 13.43 -4.01
C LEU A 60 3.48 13.33 -3.68
N PRO A 61 2.77 12.29 -4.16
CA PRO A 61 3.25 11.26 -5.09
C PRO A 61 3.50 11.81 -6.49
N TRP A 62 2.89 12.95 -6.81
CA TRP A 62 3.11 13.77 -8.00
C TRP A 62 2.49 15.16 -7.78
N ILE A 63 2.82 16.16 -8.59
CA ILE A 63 2.22 17.51 -8.49
C ILE A 63 0.76 17.46 -8.97
N PRO A 64 -0.24 17.80 -8.14
CA PRO A 64 -1.64 17.73 -8.52
C PRO A 64 -2.09 18.96 -9.34
N CYS A 65 -3.25 18.84 -9.97
CA CYS A 65 -3.96 19.96 -10.60
C CYS A 65 -4.23 21.08 -9.58
N PRO A 66 -4.06 22.37 -9.95
CA PRO A 66 -4.31 23.49 -9.04
C PRO A 66 -5.80 23.74 -8.74
N ALA A 67 -6.73 23.08 -9.46
CA ALA A 67 -8.17 23.23 -9.22
C ALA A 67 -8.56 22.70 -7.82
N PRO A 68 -9.45 23.39 -7.08
CA PRO A 68 -9.86 22.98 -5.75
C PRO A 68 -10.39 21.53 -5.72
N LYS A 69 -9.87 20.72 -4.80
CA LYS A 69 -10.23 19.30 -4.59
C LYS A 69 -9.90 18.35 -5.74
N CYS A 70 -9.23 18.80 -6.80
CA CYS A 70 -8.75 17.91 -7.84
C CYS A 70 -7.41 17.26 -7.43
N GLN A 71 -7.30 15.94 -7.57
CA GLN A 71 -6.08 15.17 -7.29
C GLN A 71 -5.45 14.60 -8.57
N SER A 72 -5.95 15.01 -9.75
CA SER A 72 -5.40 14.55 -11.02
C SER A 72 -3.99 15.10 -11.20
N PRO A 73 -2.99 14.26 -11.53
CA PRO A 73 -1.60 14.69 -11.67
C PRO A 73 -1.42 15.55 -12.93
N ILE A 74 -0.61 16.61 -12.85
CA ILE A 74 -0.17 17.36 -14.03
C ILE A 74 0.77 16.45 -14.85
N THR A 75 0.56 16.34 -16.15
CA THR A 75 1.37 15.42 -16.97
C THR A 75 2.84 15.86 -17.07
N PRO A 76 3.81 14.94 -17.27
CA PRO A 76 5.21 15.29 -17.47
C PRO A 76 5.42 16.30 -18.61
N ASP A 77 4.71 16.14 -19.72
CA ASP A 77 4.80 17.05 -20.87
C ASP A 77 4.37 18.47 -20.50
N GLN A 78 3.30 18.62 -19.71
CA GLN A 78 2.88 19.93 -19.22
C GLN A 78 3.90 20.56 -18.27
N ILE A 79 4.54 19.76 -17.41
CA ILE A 79 5.61 20.25 -16.53
C ILE A 79 6.83 20.70 -17.35
N MET A 80 7.22 19.93 -18.36
CA MET A 80 8.35 20.26 -19.24
C MET A 80 8.11 21.53 -20.07
N VAL A 81 6.85 21.79 -20.46
CA VAL A 81 6.47 23.03 -21.17
C VAL A 81 6.38 24.21 -20.20
N ALA A 82 5.80 24.01 -19.02
CA ALA A 82 5.51 25.07 -18.06
C ALA A 82 6.69 25.45 -17.17
N THR A 83 7.82 24.73 -17.16
CA THR A 83 8.94 25.04 -16.23
C THR A 83 10.28 25.02 -16.91
N ALA A 84 11.27 25.69 -16.30
CA ALA A 84 12.62 25.66 -16.80
C ALA A 84 13.24 24.25 -16.66
N PRO A 85 14.15 23.82 -17.55
CA PRO A 85 14.81 22.52 -17.43
C PRO A 85 15.50 22.27 -16.08
N LEU A 86 15.97 23.34 -15.42
CA LEU A 86 16.57 23.26 -14.10
C LEU A 86 15.56 22.88 -13.01
N ASP A 87 14.32 23.38 -13.09
CA ASP A 87 13.24 23.05 -12.17
C ASP A 87 12.81 21.60 -12.34
N VAL A 88 12.71 21.13 -13.60
CA VAL A 88 12.42 19.72 -13.92
C VAL A 88 13.50 18.81 -13.33
N ALA A 89 14.78 19.18 -13.45
CA ALA A 89 15.88 18.43 -12.87
C ALA A 89 15.81 18.42 -11.33
N ALA A 90 15.47 19.55 -10.70
CA ALA A 90 15.27 19.65 -9.25
C ALA A 90 14.12 18.75 -8.77
N MET A 91 12.98 18.78 -9.46
CA MET A 91 11.84 17.90 -9.21
C MET A 91 12.23 16.42 -9.31
N ALA A 92 12.95 16.03 -10.36
CA ALA A 92 13.40 14.67 -10.57
C ALA A 92 14.37 14.21 -9.46
N CYS A 93 15.33 15.07 -9.08
CA CYS A 93 16.24 14.80 -7.97
C CYS A 93 15.48 14.59 -6.65
N GLU A 94 14.48 15.42 -6.36
CA GLU A 94 13.69 15.31 -5.13
C GLU A 94 12.85 14.03 -5.10
N GLN A 95 12.18 13.69 -6.21
CA GLN A 95 11.44 12.44 -6.32
C GLN A 95 12.35 11.21 -6.16
N LEU A 96 13.51 11.22 -6.83
CA LEU A 96 14.50 10.14 -6.70
C LEU A 96 15.00 10.04 -5.26
N ALA A 97 15.37 11.15 -4.62
CA ALA A 97 15.85 11.16 -3.24
C ALA A 97 14.81 10.57 -2.29
N LYS A 98 13.55 11.01 -2.37
CA LYS A 98 12.48 10.49 -1.51
C LYS A 98 12.13 9.03 -1.80
N ASN A 99 12.22 8.59 -3.05
CA ASN A 99 12.01 7.18 -3.42
C ASN A 99 13.18 6.29 -2.96
N LEU A 100 14.42 6.76 -3.03
CA LEU A 100 15.59 6.03 -2.54
C LEU A 100 15.50 5.74 -1.04
N VAL A 101 15.05 6.71 -0.24
CA VAL A 101 14.87 6.54 1.23
C VAL A 101 13.85 5.44 1.59
N ARG A 102 13.00 5.04 0.65
CA ARG A 102 12.03 3.94 0.82
C ARG A 102 12.64 2.58 0.52
N LEU A 103 13.79 2.51 -0.16
CA LEU A 103 14.45 1.24 -0.47
C LEU A 103 15.14 0.69 0.79
N PRO A 104 14.94 -0.60 1.13
CA PRO A 104 15.56 -1.21 2.31
C PRO A 104 17.09 -1.24 2.21
N ASP A 105 17.60 -1.32 0.98
CA ASP A 105 19.02 -1.35 0.66
C ASP A 105 19.63 0.06 0.51
N TRP A 106 18.89 1.13 0.76
CA TRP A 106 19.45 2.48 0.76
C TRP A 106 19.83 2.94 2.17
N SER A 107 21.05 3.42 2.34
CA SER A 107 21.53 4.05 3.57
C SER A 107 21.77 5.54 3.33
N PRO A 108 20.97 6.45 3.92
CA PRO A 108 21.12 7.88 3.72
C PRO A 108 22.43 8.38 4.35
N CYS A 109 22.99 9.45 3.77
CA CYS A 109 24.22 10.04 4.29
C CYS A 109 24.06 10.48 5.76
N THR A 110 25.10 10.24 6.58
CA THR A 110 25.12 10.66 8.00
C THR A 110 25.50 12.13 8.19
N GLN A 111 25.87 12.84 7.12
CA GLN A 111 26.25 14.24 7.21
C GLN A 111 25.00 15.11 7.37
N THR A 112 24.92 15.87 8.47
CA THR A 112 23.79 16.73 8.81
C THR A 112 23.67 17.99 7.93
N SER A 113 24.76 18.39 7.25
CA SER A 113 24.79 19.60 6.42
C SER A 113 24.43 19.31 4.96
N GLY A 114 23.13 19.22 4.64
CA GLY A 114 22.59 19.39 3.28
C GLY A 114 22.89 18.29 2.26
N CYS A 115 23.48 17.16 2.65
CA CYS A 115 23.70 16.05 1.71
C CYS A 115 22.43 15.18 1.59
N THR A 116 21.82 15.15 0.41
CA THR A 116 20.69 14.26 0.07
C THR A 116 21.13 12.91 -0.49
N GLY A 117 22.45 12.69 -0.61
CA GLY A 117 23.03 11.45 -1.11
C GLY A 117 23.03 10.32 -0.08
N GLY A 118 23.72 9.24 -0.43
CA GLY A 118 23.82 8.05 0.42
C GLY A 118 24.61 6.95 -0.27
N VAL A 119 24.32 5.71 0.10
CA VAL A 119 24.95 4.52 -0.48
C VAL A 119 23.94 3.39 -0.60
N LEU A 120 24.03 2.63 -1.70
CA LEU A 120 23.35 1.35 -1.85
C LEU A 120 24.13 0.26 -1.10
N VAL A 121 23.44 -0.38 -0.16
CA VAL A 121 23.95 -1.42 0.70
C VAL A 121 23.66 -2.77 0.07
N ASN A 122 24.69 -3.61 -0.02
CA ASN A 122 24.61 -4.98 -0.47
C ASN A 122 25.38 -5.88 0.49
N SER A 123 25.35 -7.19 0.27
CA SER A 123 26.01 -8.15 1.15
C SER A 123 27.54 -7.97 1.24
N ALA A 124 28.17 -7.33 0.25
CA ALA A 124 29.62 -7.11 0.25
C ALA A 124 30.05 -5.90 1.09
N ASN A 125 29.17 -4.90 1.24
CA ASN A 125 29.50 -3.65 1.94
C ASN A 125 28.68 -3.41 3.22
N GLU A 126 27.78 -4.32 3.59
CA GLU A 126 27.01 -4.21 4.81
C GLU A 126 27.91 -4.19 6.05
N ASN A 127 27.67 -3.23 6.94
CA ASN A 127 28.48 -2.90 8.12
C ASN A 127 29.92 -2.43 7.81
N GLN A 128 30.27 -2.18 6.55
CA GLN A 128 31.57 -1.62 6.17
C GLN A 128 31.56 -0.10 6.15
N ARG A 129 32.74 0.50 6.30
CA ARG A 129 32.93 1.95 6.11
C ARG A 129 33.04 2.25 4.62
N VAL A 130 32.04 2.93 4.08
CA VAL A 130 31.94 3.33 2.67
C VAL A 130 31.86 4.85 2.57
N LYS A 131 32.11 5.40 1.37
CA LYS A 131 31.94 6.83 1.10
C LYS A 131 30.54 7.08 0.56
N CYS A 132 29.87 8.12 1.06
CA CYS A 132 28.63 8.63 0.49
C CYS A 132 28.85 9.01 -0.98
N LEU A 133 27.93 8.62 -1.87
CA LEU A 133 28.00 8.93 -3.31
C LEU A 133 27.78 10.43 -3.60
N GLY A 134 27.14 11.17 -2.70
CA GLY A 134 26.89 12.61 -2.84
C GLY A 134 28.05 13.48 -2.37
N CYS A 135 28.48 13.33 -1.11
CA CYS A 135 29.48 14.21 -0.49
C CYS A 135 30.84 13.56 -0.22
N GLY A 136 30.99 12.24 -0.43
CA GLY A 136 32.24 11.52 -0.18
C GLY A 136 32.57 11.25 1.30
N VAL A 137 31.76 11.72 2.25
CA VAL A 137 31.93 11.47 3.70
C VAL A 137 31.88 9.97 3.98
N LYS A 138 32.80 9.49 4.82
CA LYS A 138 32.84 8.10 5.26
C LYS A 138 31.71 7.83 6.26
N MET A 139 30.88 6.84 5.97
CA MET A 139 29.76 6.38 6.79
C MET A 139 29.76 4.85 6.88
N VAL A 140 29.03 4.29 7.84
CA VAL A 140 28.84 2.84 7.92
C VAL A 140 27.61 2.47 7.09
N ALA A 141 27.78 1.64 6.06
CA ALA A 141 26.66 1.13 5.28
C ALA A 141 25.82 0.20 6.14
N LYS A 142 24.58 0.60 6.43
CA LYS A 142 23.61 -0.24 7.12
C LYS A 142 22.34 -0.25 6.31
N ARG A 143 21.83 -1.45 6.01
CA ARG A 143 20.47 -1.58 5.47
C ARG A 143 19.51 -0.97 6.47
N LYS A 144 18.46 -0.34 5.97
CA LYS A 144 17.35 0.08 6.82
C LYS A 144 16.78 -1.20 7.40
N LYS A 145 17.07 -1.47 8.67
CA LYS A 145 16.24 -2.41 9.41
C LYS A 145 14.86 -1.77 9.37
N GLU A 146 13.89 -2.45 8.80
CA GLU A 146 12.52 -2.15 9.14
C GLU A 146 12.48 -2.23 10.65
N GLU A 147 12.50 -1.06 11.31
CA GLU A 147 12.07 -0.96 12.69
C GLU A 147 10.62 -1.39 12.60
N GLN A 148 10.39 -2.70 12.79
CA GLN A 148 9.07 -3.22 12.98
C GLN A 148 8.55 -2.40 14.15
N ASP A 149 7.47 -1.67 13.88
CA ASP A 149 6.75 -0.93 14.89
C ASP A 149 6.69 -1.80 16.15
N PRO A 150 7.12 -1.29 17.32
CA PRO A 150 7.07 -2.06 18.56
C PRO A 150 5.72 -2.75 18.79
N GLU A 151 4.62 -2.14 18.34
CA GLU A 151 3.27 -2.72 18.38
C GLU A 151 3.13 -3.91 17.44
N ILE A 152 3.63 -3.82 16.20
CA ILE A 152 3.64 -4.95 15.25
C ILE A 152 4.51 -6.08 15.79
N ALA A 153 5.69 -5.77 16.34
CA ALA A 153 6.56 -6.76 16.94
C ALA A 153 5.91 -7.46 18.15
N GLU A 154 5.14 -6.72 18.95
CA GLU A 154 4.33 -7.26 20.04
C GLU A 154 3.19 -8.13 19.52
N MET A 155 2.44 -7.71 18.51
CA MET A 155 1.38 -8.52 17.90
C MET A 155 1.91 -9.83 17.29
N ILE A 156 3.12 -9.81 16.72
CA ILE A 156 3.80 -11.03 16.23
C ILE A 156 4.17 -11.94 17.42
N ARG A 157 4.72 -11.36 18.50
CA ARG A 157 5.10 -12.08 19.73
C ARG A 157 3.89 -12.75 20.38
N GLU A 158 2.77 -12.04 20.44
CA GLU A 158 1.48 -12.52 20.95
C GLU A 158 0.74 -13.45 19.99
N ARG A 159 1.29 -13.68 18.78
CA ARG A 159 0.68 -14.50 17.71
C ARG A 159 -0.70 -13.99 17.27
N LYS A 160 -0.98 -12.69 17.42
CA LYS A 160 -2.18 -12.02 16.85
C LYS A 160 -2.04 -11.86 15.34
N ILE A 161 -0.84 -11.55 14.88
CA ILE A 161 -0.47 -11.55 13.46
C ILE A 161 0.68 -12.52 13.22
N ARG A 162 0.73 -13.12 12.03
CA ARG A 162 1.82 -13.99 11.61
C ARG A 162 2.15 -13.76 10.13
N PRO A 163 3.44 -13.79 9.74
CA PRO A 163 3.82 -13.68 8.35
C PRO A 163 3.50 -14.98 7.60
N CYS A 164 2.89 -14.87 6.43
CA CYS A 164 2.67 -15.99 5.53
C CYS A 164 3.99 -16.74 5.26
N PRO A 165 4.03 -18.08 5.38
CA PRO A 165 5.26 -18.85 5.22
C PRO A 165 5.86 -18.78 3.81
N LYS A 166 5.07 -18.40 2.79
CA LYS A 166 5.52 -18.27 1.40
C LYS A 166 5.96 -16.85 1.03
N CYS A 167 5.09 -15.86 1.25
CA CYS A 167 5.32 -14.49 0.77
C CYS A 167 5.62 -13.48 1.89
N ARG A 168 5.60 -13.91 3.15
CA ARG A 168 5.78 -13.06 4.34
C ARG A 168 4.72 -11.97 4.54
N ASN A 169 3.64 -11.93 3.75
CA ASN A 169 2.52 -11.01 4.02
C ASN A 169 1.96 -11.21 5.44
N MET A 170 1.78 -10.14 6.19
CA MET A 170 1.27 -10.19 7.56
C MET A 170 -0.21 -10.55 7.53
N THR A 171 -0.56 -11.70 8.11
CA THR A 171 -1.94 -12.20 8.19
C THR A 171 -2.41 -12.16 9.63
N MET A 172 -3.68 -11.81 9.87
CA MET A 172 -4.35 -11.90 11.17
C MET A 172 -5.35 -13.06 11.15
N LYS A 173 -5.60 -13.69 12.30
CA LYS A 173 -6.63 -14.72 12.46
C LYS A 173 -7.60 -14.29 13.55
N GLU A 174 -8.89 -14.26 13.25
CA GLU A 174 -9.94 -14.08 14.27
C GLU A 174 -10.11 -15.35 15.12
N TYR A 175 -10.42 -15.16 16.40
CA TYR A 175 -10.74 -16.26 17.31
C TYR A 175 -12.00 -17.00 16.86
N GLY A 176 -11.97 -18.34 16.92
CA GLY A 176 -13.13 -19.17 16.52
C GLY A 176 -13.16 -19.55 15.03
N ILE A 177 -12.11 -19.23 14.26
CA ILE A 177 -11.90 -19.70 12.90
C ILE A 177 -10.89 -20.85 12.91
N CYS A 178 -11.00 -21.81 11.97
CA CYS A 178 -10.04 -22.91 11.93
C CYS A 178 -8.63 -22.39 11.61
N ASN A 179 -7.61 -23.08 12.13
CA ASN A 179 -6.21 -22.74 11.89
C ASN A 179 -5.79 -22.87 10.42
N VAL A 180 -6.59 -23.47 9.53
CA VAL A 180 -6.27 -23.52 8.10
C VAL A 180 -6.81 -22.29 7.39
N ILE A 181 -5.91 -21.38 6.98
CA ILE A 181 -6.25 -20.09 6.36
C ILE A 181 -5.61 -19.95 4.98
N ASN A 182 -6.13 -19.00 4.19
CA ASN A 182 -5.61 -18.66 2.86
C ASN A 182 -4.90 -17.31 2.92
N CYS A 183 -3.72 -17.20 2.31
CA CYS A 183 -3.05 -15.92 2.15
C CYS A 183 -3.68 -15.12 1.01
N ASP A 184 -4.22 -13.96 1.33
CA ASP A 184 -4.79 -12.96 0.40
C ASP A 184 -3.84 -12.56 -0.74
N GLN A 185 -2.54 -12.41 -0.46
CA GLN A 185 -1.56 -11.94 -1.44
C GLN A 185 -1.10 -13.03 -2.41
N CYS A 186 -0.82 -14.25 -1.92
CA CYS A 186 -0.20 -15.31 -2.74
C CYS A 186 -1.05 -16.56 -2.92
N GLY A 187 -2.26 -16.59 -2.36
CA GLY A 187 -3.25 -17.65 -2.49
C GLY A 187 -2.88 -18.98 -1.82
N ILE A 188 -1.77 -19.07 -1.07
CA ILE A 188 -1.38 -20.33 -0.43
C ILE A 188 -2.28 -20.65 0.77
N TRP A 189 -2.65 -21.92 0.90
CA TRP A 189 -3.27 -22.44 2.11
C TRP A 189 -2.18 -22.85 3.10
N TRP A 190 -2.36 -22.47 4.36
CA TRP A 190 -1.41 -22.81 5.42
C TRP A 190 -2.09 -22.93 6.79
N ASN A 191 -1.44 -23.64 7.71
CA ASN A 191 -1.89 -23.80 9.09
C ASN A 191 -1.28 -22.70 9.96
N TRP A 192 -2.12 -21.85 10.56
CA TRP A 192 -1.77 -20.75 11.45
C TRP A 192 -0.83 -21.16 12.58
N ASN A 193 -1.07 -22.33 13.18
CA ASN A 193 -0.32 -22.78 14.35
C ASN A 193 1.03 -23.40 13.94
N SER A 194 1.03 -24.32 12.97
CA SER A 194 2.23 -25.09 12.57
C SER A 194 3.04 -24.49 11.43
N ASN A 195 2.53 -23.46 10.74
CA ASN A 195 3.09 -22.87 9.51
C ASN A 195 3.19 -23.85 8.32
N GLU A 196 2.61 -25.04 8.40
CA GLU A 196 2.58 -25.99 7.29
C GLU A 196 1.77 -25.43 6.12
N THR A 197 2.25 -25.64 4.90
CA THR A 197 1.56 -25.23 3.67
C THR A 197 0.95 -26.43 2.96
N GLY A 198 -0.03 -26.18 2.09
CA GLY A 198 -0.69 -27.23 1.32
C GLY A 198 -1.27 -26.71 0.01
N ARG A 199 -1.60 -27.65 -0.88
CA ARG A 199 -2.13 -27.33 -2.21
C ARG A 199 -3.62 -27.01 -2.19
N SER A 200 -4.34 -27.52 -1.19
CA SER A 200 -5.77 -27.27 -1.00
C SER A 200 -6.12 -27.11 0.47
N SER A 201 -7.23 -26.43 0.76
CA SER A 201 -7.74 -26.30 2.13
C SER A 201 -8.17 -27.64 2.71
N THR A 202 -8.74 -28.54 1.90
CA THR A 202 -9.21 -29.86 2.32
C THR A 202 -8.06 -30.73 2.82
N GLU A 203 -6.96 -30.78 2.08
CA GLU A 203 -5.76 -31.53 2.45
C GLU A 203 -5.21 -31.07 3.81
N LEU A 204 -5.03 -29.75 3.96
CA LEU A 204 -4.53 -29.17 5.21
C LEU A 204 -5.49 -29.36 6.37
N LYS A 205 -6.80 -29.24 6.15
CA LYS A 205 -7.81 -29.46 7.20
C LYS A 205 -7.77 -30.91 7.68
N ASN A 206 -7.63 -31.89 6.77
CA ASN A 206 -7.53 -33.30 7.15
C ASN A 206 -6.28 -33.57 7.98
N ARG A 207 -5.12 -33.04 7.55
CA ARG A 207 -3.87 -33.17 8.31
C ARG A 207 -3.97 -32.49 9.68
N ALA A 208 -4.49 -31.26 9.73
CA ALA A 208 -4.69 -30.54 10.98
C ALA A 208 -5.65 -31.25 11.95
N ARG A 209 -6.70 -31.94 11.45
CA ARG A 209 -7.55 -32.80 12.30
C ARG A 209 -6.77 -33.96 12.88
N SER A 210 -6.00 -34.68 12.04
CA SER A 210 -5.20 -35.82 12.50
C SER A 210 -4.16 -35.45 13.56
N MET A 211 -3.69 -34.20 13.53
CA MET A 211 -2.70 -33.67 14.49
C MET A 211 -3.34 -32.93 15.68
N GLY A 212 -4.67 -32.79 15.72
CA GLY A 212 -5.34 -31.99 16.75
C GLY A 212 -5.03 -30.48 16.70
N THR A 213 -4.57 -29.96 15.55
CA THR A 213 -4.17 -28.55 15.37
C THR A 213 -5.15 -27.74 14.52
N LEU A 214 -6.32 -28.30 14.18
CA LEU A 214 -7.34 -27.60 13.39
C LEU A 214 -7.93 -26.39 14.14
N TRP A 215 -7.99 -26.46 15.47
CA TRP A 215 -8.56 -25.43 16.34
C TRP A 215 -7.57 -25.10 17.46
N GLU A 216 -7.58 -23.86 17.95
CA GLU A 216 -6.95 -23.57 19.24
C GLU A 216 -7.82 -24.13 20.40
N PRO A 217 -7.24 -24.35 21.59
CA PRO A 217 -8.00 -24.79 22.75
C PRO A 217 -9.21 -23.88 23.02
N GLY A 218 -10.40 -24.46 23.10
CA GLY A 218 -11.64 -23.75 23.38
C GLY A 218 -12.34 -23.11 22.17
N GLU A 219 -11.68 -22.94 21.02
CA GLU A 219 -12.29 -22.29 19.84
C GLU A 219 -13.46 -23.09 19.26
N LEU A 220 -13.34 -24.42 19.22
CA LEU A 220 -14.42 -25.27 18.73
C LEU A 220 -15.66 -25.18 19.64
N ALA A 221 -15.45 -25.22 20.95
CA ALA A 221 -16.53 -25.10 21.93
C ALA A 221 -17.18 -23.70 21.87
N PHE A 222 -16.37 -22.65 21.75
CA PHE A 222 -16.85 -21.28 21.54
C PHE A 222 -17.73 -21.19 20.29
N GLN A 223 -17.26 -21.72 19.16
CA GLN A 223 -18.01 -21.67 17.92
C GLN A 223 -19.32 -22.49 17.99
N GLN A 224 -19.30 -23.65 18.65
CA GLN A 224 -20.50 -24.45 18.88
C GLN A 224 -21.50 -23.75 19.81
N GLY A 225 -21.00 -23.10 20.87
CA GLY A 225 -21.81 -22.29 21.77
C GLY A 225 -22.45 -21.12 21.03
N LEU A 226 -21.64 -20.36 20.27
CA LEU A 226 -22.10 -19.22 19.48
C LEU A 226 -23.18 -19.63 18.47
N GLN A 227 -22.98 -20.76 17.77
CA GLN A 227 -23.97 -21.29 16.84
C GLN A 227 -25.32 -21.63 17.52
N GLN A 228 -25.30 -22.04 18.79
CA GLN A 228 -26.50 -22.39 19.55
C GLN A 228 -27.17 -21.17 20.18
N SER A 229 -26.39 -20.25 20.73
CA SER A 229 -26.90 -19.09 21.47
C SER A 229 -27.23 -17.90 20.58
N ASP A 230 -26.41 -17.64 19.55
CA ASP A 230 -26.56 -16.51 18.62
C ASP A 230 -26.17 -16.89 17.18
N PRO A 231 -27.11 -17.44 16.39
CA PRO A 231 -26.86 -17.85 15.02
C PRO A 231 -26.50 -16.68 14.08
N GLU A 232 -26.93 -15.45 14.36
CA GLU A 232 -26.65 -14.29 13.51
C GLU A 232 -25.22 -13.77 13.72
N GLU A 233 -24.75 -13.74 14.97
CA GLU A 233 -23.34 -13.47 15.27
C GLU A 233 -22.45 -14.56 14.70
N PHE A 234 -22.86 -15.83 14.78
CA PHE A 234 -22.15 -16.94 14.17
C PHE A 234 -22.04 -16.79 12.63
N LYS A 235 -23.11 -16.41 11.93
CA LYS A 235 -23.06 -16.11 10.49
C LYS A 235 -22.12 -14.96 10.17
N SER A 236 -22.23 -13.87 10.93
CA SER A 236 -21.38 -12.68 10.78
C SER A 236 -19.90 -13.03 10.94
N LEU A 237 -19.56 -13.87 11.92
CA LEU A 237 -18.20 -14.39 12.13
C LEU A 237 -17.70 -15.15 10.89
N LEU A 238 -18.52 -16.01 10.28
CA LEU A 238 -18.13 -16.72 9.06
C LEU A 238 -17.93 -15.77 7.87
N GLU A 239 -18.86 -14.84 7.65
CA GLU A 239 -18.85 -13.91 6.53
C GLU A 239 -17.65 -12.95 6.56
N ARG A 240 -17.32 -12.39 7.73
CA ARG A 240 -16.11 -11.57 7.90
C ARG A 240 -14.82 -12.30 7.54
N ASN A 241 -14.83 -13.62 7.67
CA ASN A 241 -13.70 -14.49 7.33
C ASN A 241 -13.84 -15.14 5.94
N GLY A 242 -14.73 -14.61 5.09
CA GLY A 242 -14.91 -15.04 3.71
C GLY A 242 -15.55 -16.43 3.54
N MET A 243 -16.19 -16.96 4.59
CA MET A 243 -16.89 -18.24 4.55
C MET A 243 -18.39 -17.99 4.38
N LYS A 244 -18.99 -18.59 3.34
CA LYS A 244 -20.44 -18.60 3.18
C LYS A 244 -21.06 -19.59 4.15
N PHE A 245 -22.01 -19.13 4.95
CA PHE A 245 -22.82 -20.02 5.78
C PHE A 245 -23.69 -20.92 4.90
N ASP A 246 -23.53 -22.22 5.04
CA ASP A 246 -24.41 -23.22 4.42
C ASP A 246 -25.30 -23.82 5.52
N PRO A 247 -26.63 -23.58 5.49
CA PRO A 247 -27.55 -24.12 6.50
C PRO A 247 -27.60 -25.65 6.50
N ASN A 248 -27.18 -26.31 5.41
CA ASN A 248 -27.10 -27.76 5.31
C ASN A 248 -25.74 -28.32 5.73
N TYR A 249 -24.78 -27.47 6.11
CA TYR A 249 -23.45 -27.91 6.52
C TYR A 249 -23.52 -28.72 7.81
N ARG A 250 -23.45 -30.04 7.66
CA ARG A 250 -23.24 -30.97 8.77
C ARG A 250 -21.75 -30.97 9.10
N ARG A 251 -21.37 -30.36 10.21
CA ARG A 251 -20.02 -30.52 10.76
C ARG A 251 -19.78 -32.00 10.98
N GLY A 252 -18.65 -32.49 10.48
CA GLY A 252 -18.23 -33.87 10.72
C GLY A 252 -18.28 -34.14 12.23
N THR A 253 -19.10 -35.11 12.62
CA THR A 253 -19.00 -35.74 13.93
C THR A 253 -17.57 -36.27 14.02
N GLY A 254 -16.76 -35.62 14.86
CA GLY A 254 -15.41 -36.09 15.18
C GLY A 254 -15.46 -37.50 15.75
#